data_AF-W0DER9-F1
#
_entry.id   AF-W0DER9-F1
#
_cell.length_a   1.000
_cell.length_b   1.000
_cell.length_c   1.000
_cell.angle_alpha   90.00
_cell.angle_beta   90.00
_cell.angle_gamma   90.00
#
_symmetry.space_group_name_H-M   'P 1'
#
loop_
_entity.id
_entity.type
_entity.pdbx_description
1 polymer ?
#
loop_
_entity_poly.entity_id
_entity_poly.type
_entity_poly.pdbx_seq_one_letter_code
_entity_poly.pdbx_strand_id
1 'polypeptide(L)'
;MLCYVTPKEHLGLPNVEDVKQGVIAYKIAAHAADVAKRFPGARDWDLEMSKARFAFDWNRQFELAIDPETARAYHDETLPQEGYKTAKFCSMCGPEFCAYKISQHVSDKMEELLQQENWIAP
;
A
#
# COMPACT_ATOMS: atom_id res chain seq x y z
N MET A 1 14.47 -19.40 -9.32
CA MET A 1 13.56 -20.25 -8.52
C MET A 1 13.98 -20.13 -7.07
N LEU A 2 13.06 -19.79 -6.16
CA LEU A 2 13.29 -19.71 -4.72
C LEU A 2 12.39 -20.75 -4.04
N CYS A 3 12.98 -21.71 -3.32
CA CYS A 3 12.20 -22.61 -2.47
C CYS A 3 11.81 -21.85 -1.21
N TYR A 4 10.51 -21.83 -0.88
CA TYR A 4 10.02 -21.10 0.28
C TYR A 4 10.33 -21.83 1.58
N VAL A 5 10.46 -21.07 2.66
CA VAL A 5 10.68 -21.55 4.02
C VAL A 5 9.47 -21.11 4.84
N THR A 6 8.87 -22.05 5.58
CA THR A 6 7.72 -21.75 6.45
C THR A 6 8.18 -21.27 7.82
N PRO A 7 7.31 -20.60 8.61
CA PRO A 7 7.63 -20.25 10.00
C PRO A 7 8.00 -21.46 10.89
N LYS A 8 7.60 -22.67 10.50
CA LYS A 8 7.87 -23.92 11.23
C LYS A 8 9.10 -24.67 10.76
N GLU A 9 9.89 -24.11 9.85
CA GLU A 9 11.14 -24.74 9.43
C GLU A 9 12.01 -25.08 10.66
N HIS A 10 12.52 -26.31 10.70
CA HIS A 10 13.25 -26.89 11.84
C HIS A 10 12.45 -27.07 13.15
N LEU A 11 11.13 -26.83 13.15
CA LEU A 11 10.28 -26.94 14.35
C LEU A 11 9.16 -28.00 14.21
N GLY A 12 8.64 -28.22 13.00
CA GLY A 12 7.60 -29.23 12.76
C GLY A 12 6.93 -29.12 11.39
N LEU A 13 5.87 -29.90 11.18
CA LEU A 13 5.12 -29.84 9.92
C LEU A 13 4.24 -28.58 9.85
N PRO A 14 4.23 -27.88 8.70
CA PRO A 14 3.42 -26.68 8.50
C PRO A 14 1.92 -27.01 8.43
N ASN A 15 1.09 -26.12 8.97
CA ASN A 15 -0.35 -26.10 8.72
C ASN A 15 -0.67 -25.15 7.54
N VAL A 16 -1.96 -24.96 7.23
CA VAL A 16 -2.41 -24.12 6.11
C VAL A 16 -1.92 -22.67 6.23
N GLU A 17 -1.93 -22.11 7.45
CA GLU A 17 -1.49 -20.73 7.69
C GLU A 17 0.03 -20.60 7.54
N ASP A 18 0.81 -21.56 8.04
CA ASP A 18 2.27 -21.58 7.89
C ASP A 18 2.68 -21.61 6.40
N VAL A 19 1.92 -22.37 5.58
CA VAL A 19 2.11 -22.42 4.13
C VAL A 19 1.77 -21.07 3.49
N LYS A 20 0.63 -20.47 3.85
CA LYS A 20 0.22 -19.15 3.34
C LYS A 20 1.31 -18.11 3.62
N GLN A 21 1.77 -18.01 4.86
CA GLN A 21 2.79 -17.03 5.26
C GLN A 21 4.11 -17.22 4.51
N GLY A 22 4.57 -18.48 4.37
CA GLY A 22 5.79 -18.79 3.62
C GLY A 22 5.68 -18.40 2.13
N VAL A 23 4.55 -18.71 1.49
CA VAL A 23 4.31 -18.35 0.09
C VAL A 23 4.26 -16.82 -0.08
N ILE A 24 3.53 -16.10 0.78
CA ILE A 24 3.43 -14.64 0.70
C ILE A 24 4.79 -13.98 0.91
N ALA A 25 5.56 -14.42 1.91
CA ALA A 25 6.91 -13.91 2.17
C ALA A 25 7.83 -14.08 0.95
N TYR A 26 7.77 -15.24 0.29
CA TYR A 26 8.60 -15.51 -0.89
C TYR A 26 8.10 -14.82 -2.16
N LYS A 27 6.79 -14.55 -2.30
CA LYS A 27 6.27 -13.68 -3.36
C LYS A 27 6.79 -12.25 -3.22
N ILE A 28 6.84 -11.72 -1.99
CA ILE A 28 7.46 -10.42 -1.69
C ILE A 28 8.95 -10.44 -2.07
N ALA A 29 9.69 -11.46 -1.64
CA ALA A 29 11.13 -11.58 -1.93
C ALA A 29 11.41 -11.69 -3.44
N ALA A 30 10.61 -12.47 -4.17
CA ALA A 30 10.72 -12.61 -5.62
C ALA A 30 10.45 -11.28 -6.33
N HIS A 31 9.35 -10.60 -5.98
CA HIS A 31 9.02 -9.29 -6.55
C HIS A 31 10.10 -8.24 -6.28
N ALA A 32 10.62 -8.19 -5.04
CA ALA A 32 11.72 -7.29 -4.68
C ALA A 32 12.97 -7.56 -5.53
N ALA A 33 13.29 -8.83 -5.80
CA ALA A 33 14.39 -9.20 -6.69
C ALA A 33 14.12 -8.78 -8.15
N ASP A 34 12.89 -8.90 -8.64
CA ASP A 34 12.50 -8.47 -9.98
C ASP A 34 12.63 -6.94 -10.14
N VAL A 35 12.17 -6.17 -9.14
CA VAL A 35 12.37 -4.71 -9.09
C VAL A 35 13.86 -4.35 -9.09
N ALA A 36 14.66 -4.99 -8.25
CA ALA A 36 16.11 -4.72 -8.15
C ALA A 36 16.84 -5.03 -9.46
N LYS A 37 16.43 -6.10 -10.16
CA LYS A 37 16.96 -6.50 -11.47
C LYS A 37 16.42 -5.65 -12.63
N ARG A 38 15.51 -4.70 -12.36
CA ARG A 38 14.80 -3.89 -13.36
C ARG A 38 14.07 -4.76 -14.38
N PHE A 39 13.43 -5.82 -13.91
CA PHE A 39 12.60 -6.67 -14.76
C PHE A 39 11.45 -5.82 -15.35
N PRO A 40 11.20 -5.88 -16.67
CA PRO A 40 10.18 -5.05 -17.31
C PRO A 40 8.82 -5.22 -16.65
N GLY A 41 8.16 -4.10 -16.31
CA GLY A 41 6.83 -4.10 -15.70
C GLY A 41 6.77 -4.36 -14.20
N ALA A 42 7.86 -4.80 -13.55
CA ALA A 42 7.84 -5.11 -12.12
C ALA A 42 7.46 -3.87 -11.29
N ARG A 43 8.10 -2.73 -11.55
CA ARG A 43 7.84 -1.46 -10.83
C ARG A 43 6.45 -0.87 -11.10
N ASP A 44 5.80 -1.28 -12.19
CA ASP A 44 4.49 -0.71 -12.55
C ASP A 44 3.44 -1.14 -11.53
N TRP A 45 3.54 -2.37 -11.00
CA TRP A 45 2.65 -2.82 -9.93
C TRP A 45 2.80 -1.99 -8.64
N ASP A 46 4.04 -1.71 -8.21
CA ASP A 46 4.31 -0.84 -7.06
C ASP A 46 3.79 0.58 -7.28
N LEU A 47 3.93 1.10 -8.51
CA LEU A 47 3.47 2.43 -8.87
C LEU A 47 1.94 2.52 -8.82
N GLU A 48 1.22 1.54 -9.37
CA GLU A 48 -0.24 1.50 -9.31
C GLU A 48 -0.76 1.36 -7.87
N MET A 49 -0.11 0.53 -7.06
CA MET A 49 -0.39 0.42 -5.62
C MET A 49 -0.18 1.75 -4.91
N SER A 50 0.92 2.45 -5.22
CA SER A 50 1.25 3.75 -4.61
C SER A 50 0.29 4.86 -5.04
N LYS A 51 -0.16 4.87 -6.30
CA LYS A 51 -1.19 5.78 -6.79
C LYS A 51 -2.52 5.55 -6.07
N ALA A 52 -2.95 4.30 -5.92
CA ALA A 52 -4.18 3.95 -5.19
C ALA A 52 -4.12 4.42 -3.73
N ARG A 53 -2.98 4.19 -3.04
CA ARG A 53 -2.74 4.68 -1.68
C ARG A 53 -2.83 6.19 -1.57
N PHE A 54 -2.17 6.92 -2.47
CA PHE A 54 -2.17 8.38 -2.45
C PHE A 54 -3.57 8.95 -2.77
N ALA A 55 -4.32 8.30 -3.68
CA ALA A 55 -5.68 8.69 -4.04
C ALA A 55 -6.75 8.29 -2.99
N PHE A 56 -6.37 7.56 -1.93
CA PHE A 56 -7.28 6.97 -0.96
C PHE A 56 -8.31 5.99 -1.57
N ASP A 57 -7.93 5.34 -2.68
CA ASP A 57 -8.72 4.25 -3.26
C ASP A 57 -8.41 2.94 -2.53
N TRP A 58 -9.05 2.77 -1.37
CA TRP A 58 -8.83 1.64 -0.48
C TRP A 58 -9.12 0.30 -1.16
N ASN A 59 -10.21 0.22 -1.92
CA ASN A 59 -10.59 -1.03 -2.59
C ASN A 59 -9.57 -1.39 -3.67
N ARG A 60 -9.11 -0.42 -4.47
CA ARG A 60 -8.05 -0.68 -5.45
C ARG A 60 -6.73 -1.06 -4.78
N GLN A 61 -6.39 -0.42 -3.66
CA GLN A 61 -5.21 -0.78 -2.87
C GLN A 61 -5.28 -2.24 -2.38
N PHE A 62 -6.44 -2.70 -1.90
CA PHE A 62 -6.61 -4.08 -1.46
C PHE A 62 -6.51 -5.07 -2.62
N GLU A 63 -7.16 -4.80 -3.75
CA GLU A 63 -7.07 -5.64 -4.96
C GLU A 63 -5.64 -5.82 -5.45
N LEU A 64 -4.82 -4.77 -5.35
CA LEU A 64 -3.43 -4.78 -5.77
C LEU A 64 -2.50 -5.43 -4.73
N ALA A 65 -2.96 -5.72 -3.52
CA ALA A 65 -2.11 -6.29 -2.49
C ALA A 65 -1.70 -7.74 -2.83
N ILE A 66 -0.53 -8.15 -2.37
CA ILE A 66 -0.08 -9.55 -2.50
C ILE A 66 -1.03 -10.52 -1.78
N ASP A 67 -1.67 -10.05 -0.70
CA ASP A 67 -2.70 -10.72 0.07
C ASP A 67 -3.89 -9.78 0.36
N PRO A 68 -4.87 -9.67 -0.57
CA PRO A 68 -5.98 -8.74 -0.47
C PRO A 68 -6.85 -8.93 0.78
N GLU A 69 -7.05 -10.18 1.20
CA GLU A 69 -7.89 -10.52 2.35
C GLU A 69 -7.28 -9.97 3.65
N THR A 70 -5.98 -10.21 3.85
CA THR A 70 -5.26 -9.71 5.03
C THR A 70 -5.19 -8.18 5.04
N ALA A 71 -4.92 -7.56 3.88
CA ALA A 71 -4.86 -6.10 3.78
C ALA A 71 -6.20 -5.44 4.16
N ARG A 72 -7.32 -6.02 3.71
CA ARG A 72 -8.67 -5.55 4.08
C ARG A 72 -8.96 -5.80 5.56
N ALA A 73 -8.66 -6.99 6.06
CA ALA A 73 -8.88 -7.34 7.46
C ALA A 73 -8.18 -6.36 8.41
N TYR A 74 -6.90 -6.05 8.17
CA TYR A 74 -6.13 -5.13 9.02
C TYR A 74 -6.66 -3.69 9.00
N HIS A 75 -7.15 -3.21 7.87
CA HIS A 75 -7.83 -1.91 7.82
C HIS A 75 -9.13 -1.95 8.66
N ASP A 76 -9.90 -3.02 8.50
CA ASP A 76 -11.25 -3.14 9.05
C ASP A 76 -11.27 -3.44 10.55
N GLU A 77 -10.17 -3.94 11.12
CA GLU A 77 -9.99 -4.10 12.56
C GLU A 77 -10.28 -2.81 13.35
N THR A 78 -9.98 -1.65 12.77
CA THR A 78 -10.17 -0.34 13.42
C THR A 78 -11.21 0.53 12.73
N LEU A 79 -11.44 0.34 11.43
CA LEU A 79 -12.37 1.11 10.62
C LEU A 79 -13.32 0.18 9.82
N PRO A 80 -14.19 -0.59 10.50
CA PRO A 80 -14.95 -1.68 9.88
C PRO A 80 -16.08 -1.22 8.95
N GLN A 81 -16.55 0.02 9.11
CA GLN A 81 -17.68 0.53 8.31
C GLN A 81 -17.26 0.80 6.87
N GLU A 82 -18.11 0.43 5.92
CA GLU A 82 -17.82 0.57 4.48
C GLU A 82 -17.56 2.03 4.07
N GLY A 83 -18.17 2.99 4.76
CA GLY A 83 -17.91 4.42 4.55
C GLY A 83 -16.43 4.79 4.71
N TYR A 84 -15.67 4.09 5.55
CA TYR A 84 -14.23 4.36 5.72
C TYR A 84 -13.39 3.96 4.51
N LYS A 85 -13.93 3.17 3.55
CA LYS A 85 -13.25 2.89 2.28
C LYS A 85 -13.24 4.07 1.31
N THR A 86 -13.89 5.17 1.69
CA THR A 86 -13.80 6.47 1.00
C THR A 86 -13.11 7.54 1.85
N ALA A 87 -12.65 7.18 3.06
CA ALA A 87 -12.02 8.12 3.97
C ALA A 87 -10.61 8.48 3.49
N LYS A 88 -10.30 9.78 3.54
CA LYS A 88 -8.95 10.31 3.25
C LYS A 88 -7.99 10.19 4.43
N PHE A 89 -8.09 9.11 5.20
CA PHE A 89 -7.23 8.79 6.33
C PHE A 89 -7.41 7.33 6.75
N CYS A 90 -6.46 6.82 7.55
CA CYS A 90 -6.61 5.56 8.30
C CYS A 90 -6.52 5.84 9.81
N SER A 91 -6.73 4.80 10.61
CA SER A 91 -6.65 4.88 12.08
C SER A 91 -5.26 5.26 12.61
N MET A 92 -4.20 5.13 11.80
CA MET A 92 -2.84 5.42 12.27
C MET A 92 -2.59 6.89 12.57
N CYS A 93 -3.04 7.80 11.69
CA CYS A 93 -2.85 9.24 11.86
C CYS A 93 -4.16 9.99 12.12
N GLY A 94 -5.30 9.35 11.84
CA GLY A 94 -6.61 9.98 11.92
C GLY A 94 -6.82 11.06 10.84
N PRO A 95 -7.98 11.73 10.89
CA PRO A 95 -8.43 12.66 9.85
C PRO A 95 -7.58 13.93 9.72
N GLU A 96 -6.96 14.39 10.81
CA GLU A 96 -6.26 15.69 10.86
C GLU A 96 -4.78 15.59 10.51
N PHE A 97 -4.12 14.46 10.77
CA PHE A 97 -2.67 14.32 10.66
C PHE A 97 -2.22 13.38 9.54
N CYS A 98 -3.11 12.99 8.64
CA CYS A 98 -2.74 12.15 7.50
C CYS A 98 -1.82 12.90 6.53
N ALA A 99 -0.58 12.43 6.37
CA ALA A 99 0.42 13.05 5.53
C ALA A 99 -0.03 13.20 4.06
N TYR A 100 -0.66 12.18 3.47
CA TYR A 100 -1.14 12.26 2.07
C TYR A 100 -2.23 13.31 1.89
N LYS A 101 -3.17 13.43 2.85
CA LYS A 101 -4.22 14.44 2.81
C LYS A 101 -3.63 15.85 2.91
N ILE A 102 -2.65 16.03 3.80
CA ILE A 102 -1.93 17.30 3.95
C ILE A 102 -1.15 17.62 2.67
N SER A 103 -0.44 16.66 2.09
CA SER A 103 0.30 16.86 0.84
C SER A 103 -0.63 17.25 -0.32
N GLN A 104 -1.77 16.59 -0.49
CA GLN A 104 -2.78 16.98 -1.48
C GLN A 104 -3.25 18.42 -1.26
N HIS A 105 -3.60 18.76 -0.01
CA HIS A 105 -4.05 20.12 0.31
C HIS A 105 -3.00 21.19 0.00
N VAL A 106 -1.72 20.93 0.30
CA VAL A 106 -0.62 21.84 -0.03
C VAL A 106 -0.43 21.95 -1.55
N SER A 107 -0.51 20.85 -2.29
CA SER A 107 -0.43 20.85 -3.76
C SER A 107 -1.57 21.64 -4.39
N ASP A 108 -2.81 21.38 -3.98
CA ASP A 108 -4.00 22.09 -4.46
C ASP A 108 -3.87 23.60 -4.18
N LYS A 109 -3.42 23.95 -2.96
CA LYS A 109 -3.24 25.36 -2.57
C LYS A 109 -2.14 26.04 -3.37
N MET A 110 -1.03 25.34 -3.64
CA MET A 110 0.03 25.87 -4.49
C MET A 110 -0.47 26.11 -5.92
N GLU A 111 -1.24 25.18 -6.47
CA GLU A 111 -1.83 25.32 -7.80
C GLU A 111 -2.79 26.51 -7.89
N GLU A 112 -3.66 26.69 -6.89
CA GLU A 112 -4.50 27.90 -6.77
C GLU A 112 -3.68 29.19 -6.74
N LEU A 113 -2.60 29.24 -5.96
CA LEU A 113 -1.74 30.42 -5.83
C LEU A 113 -0.99 30.75 -7.12
N LEU A 114 -0.55 29.71 -7.86
CA LEU A 114 0.09 29.88 -9.16
C LEU A 114 -0.91 30.40 -10.21
N GLN A 115 -2.15 29.90 -10.19
CA GLN A 115 -3.20 30.37 -11.10
C GLN A 115 -3.71 31.78 -10.79
N GLN A 116 -3.53 32.25 -9.55
CA GLN A 116 -3.92 33.60 -9.10
C GLN A 116 -2.84 34.68 -9.33
N GLU A 117 -1.64 34.31 -9.81
CA GLU A 117 -0.46 35.15 -10.05
C GLU A 117 -0.21 36.25 -8.98
N ASN A 118 0.44 35.87 -7.88
CA ASN A 118 1.41 36.77 -7.22
C ASN A 118 2.61 36.03 -6.59
N TRP A 119 3.03 34.90 -7.19
CA TRP A 119 4.29 34.24 -6.80
C TRP A 119 5.36 34.51 -7.87
N ILE A 120 6.08 35.62 -7.73
CA ILE A 120 7.37 35.82 -8.39
C ILE A 120 8.41 35.09 -7.52
N ALA A 121 8.85 33.90 -7.96
CA ALA A 121 10.02 33.26 -7.38
C ALA A 121 11.24 34.20 -7.53
N PRO A 122 12.12 34.34 -6.52
CA PRO A 122 13.37 35.09 -6.67
C PRO A 122 14.30 34.44 -7.70
#